data_AF-A0A1C6L0P2-F1
#
_entry.id   AF-A0A1C6L0P2-F1
#
_cell.length_a   1.000
_cell.length_b   1.000
_cell.length_c   1.000
_cell.angle_alpha   90.00
_cell.angle_beta   90.00
_cell.angle_gamma   90.00
#
_symmetry.space_group_name_H-M   'P 1'
#
loop_
_entity.id
_entity.type
_entity.pdbx_description
1 polymer ?
#
loop_
_entity_poly.entity_id
_entity_poly.type
_entity_poly.pdbx_seq_one_letter_code
_entity_poly.pdbx_strand_id
1 'polypeptide(L)'
;MKYKTTRKAVVNGSVNVRCCGYCDLSYLLRNHEPIAYTAGVYGWNFDIFEVYGVTICTGYRGIPGARLEGVKEFEEKARKIWADYSTPYETQRAETEKLLKEFCKLNGGVIYE
;
A
#
# COMPACT_ATOMS: atom_id res chain seq x y z
N MET A 1 -1.52 15.41 3.13
CA MET A 1 -0.36 15.94 2.36
C MET A 1 0.86 15.09 2.69
N LYS A 2 1.47 14.45 1.67
CA LYS A 2 2.65 13.60 1.86
C LYS A 2 3.93 14.43 2.00
N TYR A 3 4.88 13.95 2.81
CA TYR A 3 6.19 14.62 2.98
C TYR A 3 7.33 13.85 2.34
N LYS A 4 8.42 14.55 2.01
CA LYS A 4 9.62 13.93 1.45
C LYS A 4 10.47 13.31 2.56
N THR A 5 10.88 12.06 2.40
CA THR A 5 11.76 11.35 3.33
C THR A 5 12.91 10.67 2.58
N THR A 6 13.79 9.98 3.32
CA THR A 6 14.89 9.19 2.78
C THR A 6 14.64 7.69 2.97
N ARG A 7 15.19 6.87 2.07
CA ARG A 7 15.16 5.41 2.22
C ARG A 7 15.73 4.95 3.56
N LYS A 8 16.82 5.60 4.03
CA LYS A 8 17.47 5.27 5.31
C LYS A 8 16.53 5.54 6.49
N ALA A 9 15.82 6.66 6.48
CA ALA A 9 14.84 6.98 7.53
C ALA A 9 13.69 5.97 7.56
N VAL A 10 13.17 5.56 6.39
CA VAL A 10 12.11 4.54 6.30
C VAL A 10 12.60 3.19 6.85
N VAL A 11 13.77 2.71 6.39
CA VAL A 11 14.30 1.41 6.83
C VAL A 11 14.60 1.37 8.33
N ASN A 12 15.13 2.45 8.89
CA ASN A 12 15.50 2.49 10.30
C ASN A 12 14.33 2.85 11.24
N GLY A 13 13.30 3.54 10.73
CA GLY A 13 12.17 4.04 11.51
C GLY A 13 10.93 3.16 11.46
N SER A 14 10.89 2.14 10.60
CA SER A 14 9.72 1.29 10.40
C SER A 14 10.01 -0.16 10.75
N VAL A 15 9.02 -0.86 11.29
CA VAL A 15 9.18 -2.23 11.82
C VAL A 15 8.92 -3.30 10.75
N ASN A 16 7.93 -3.10 9.88
CA ASN A 16 7.54 -4.08 8.84
C ASN A 16 7.51 -3.43 7.45
N VAL A 17 8.69 -3.19 6.89
CA VAL A 17 8.83 -2.58 5.56
C VAL A 17 8.65 -3.62 4.47
N ARG A 18 7.67 -3.40 3.60
CA ARG A 18 7.34 -4.26 2.47
C ARG A 18 7.31 -3.46 1.16
N CYS A 19 7.53 -4.13 0.04
CA CYS A 19 7.54 -3.48 -1.27
C CYS A 19 6.59 -4.11 -2.29
N CYS A 20 6.08 -3.27 -3.19
CA CYS A 20 5.50 -3.65 -4.47
C CYS A 20 5.97 -2.70 -5.58
N GLY A 21 5.66 -3.03 -6.82
CA GLY A 21 5.93 -2.21 -7.99
C GLY A 21 4.95 -1.06 -8.10
N TYR A 22 5.23 -0.14 -9.02
CA TYR A 22 4.36 0.99 -9.29
C TYR A 22 2.98 0.52 -9.75
N CYS A 23 1.95 1.14 -9.16
CA CYS A 23 0.55 0.85 -9.42
C CYS A 23 0.08 -0.59 -9.12
N ASP A 24 0.92 -1.43 -8.52
CA ASP A 24 0.57 -2.83 -8.21
C ASP A 24 -0.59 -2.99 -7.21
N LEU A 25 -0.89 -1.94 -6.43
CA LEU A 25 -1.92 -1.90 -5.39
C LEU A 25 -2.88 -0.72 -5.56
N SER A 26 -3.07 -0.22 -6.78
CA SER A 26 -3.83 0.99 -7.07
C SER A 26 -5.29 0.91 -6.61
N TYR A 27 -5.93 -0.25 -6.80
CA TYR A 27 -7.31 -0.48 -6.38
C TYR A 27 -7.39 -0.83 -4.90
N LEU A 28 -6.44 -1.62 -4.39
CA LEU A 28 -6.44 -2.02 -2.98
C LEU A 28 -6.18 -0.84 -2.03
N LEU A 29 -5.28 0.07 -2.40
CA LEU A 29 -4.95 1.26 -1.61
C LEU A 29 -5.79 2.48 -1.98
N ARG A 30 -6.86 2.34 -2.80
CA ARG A 30 -7.63 3.47 -3.33
C ARG A 30 -8.21 4.40 -2.25
N ASN A 31 -8.49 3.87 -1.06
CA ASN A 31 -9.02 4.62 0.07
C ASN A 31 -7.95 5.36 0.88
N HIS A 32 -6.67 5.13 0.58
CA HIS A 32 -5.54 5.57 1.39
C HIS A 32 -4.64 6.48 0.56
N GLU A 33 -4.13 7.53 1.20
CA GLU A 33 -3.09 8.36 0.61
C GLU A 33 -1.72 7.96 1.20
N PRO A 34 -0.65 8.08 0.42
CA PRO A 34 0.69 7.88 0.94
C PRO A 34 1.02 8.96 1.98
N ILE A 35 1.69 8.56 3.06
CA ILE A 35 2.13 9.46 4.13
C ILE A 35 3.43 10.18 3.76
N ALA A 36 4.29 9.52 2.98
CA ALA A 36 5.59 10.03 2.59
C ALA A 36 5.99 9.54 1.20
N TYR A 37 7.02 10.16 0.64
CA TYR A 37 7.63 9.72 -0.62
C TYR A 37 9.14 9.91 -0.59
N THR A 38 9.85 9.19 -1.45
CA THR A 38 11.26 9.47 -1.73
C THR A 38 11.46 9.92 -3.16
N ALA A 39 12.47 10.76 -3.37
CA ALA A 39 12.87 11.25 -4.69
C ALA A 39 14.39 11.41 -4.75
N GLY A 40 14.97 11.17 -5.92
CA GLY A 40 16.39 11.33 -6.21
C GLY A 40 16.64 12.30 -7.37
N VAL A 41 17.81 12.17 -8.00
CA VAL A 41 18.22 13.00 -9.15
C VAL A 41 17.21 12.91 -10.32
N TYR A 42 16.59 11.75 -10.49
CA TYR A 42 15.63 11.49 -11.57
C TYR A 42 14.16 11.68 -11.15
N GLY A 43 13.91 12.42 -10.07
CA GLY A 43 12.56 12.65 -9.56
C GLY A 43 12.08 11.53 -8.64
N TRP A 44 10.78 11.24 -8.70
CA TRP A 44 10.09 10.33 -7.78
C TRP A 44 10.59 8.89 -7.88
N ASN A 45 10.79 8.25 -6.72
CA ASN A 45 11.27 6.86 -6.64
C ASN A 45 10.16 5.91 -6.19
N PHE A 46 9.54 6.19 -5.04
CA PHE A 46 8.44 5.42 -4.45
C PHE A 46 7.68 6.24 -3.40
N ASP A 47 6.44 5.85 -3.19
CA ASP A 47 5.55 6.31 -2.13
C ASP A 47 5.54 5.33 -0.97
N ILE A 48 5.27 5.84 0.23
CA ILE A 48 5.21 5.08 1.48
C ILE A 48 3.81 5.22 2.07
N PHE A 49 3.21 4.09 2.38
CA PHE A 49 1.95 3.96 3.11
C PHE A 49 2.23 3.29 4.44
N GLU A 50 1.48 3.68 5.47
CA GLU A 50 1.49 3.01 6.76
C GLU A 50 0.06 2.58 7.08
N VAL A 51 -0.20 1.29 6.95
CA VAL A 51 -1.55 0.72 7.05
C VAL A 51 -1.49 -0.59 7.81
N TYR A 52 -2.33 -0.73 8.84
CA TYR A 52 -2.53 -1.97 9.58
C TYR A 52 -1.23 -2.69 10.03
N GLY A 53 -0.26 -1.91 10.52
CA GLY A 53 1.03 -2.43 11.00
C GLY A 53 2.01 -2.83 9.89
N VAL A 54 1.78 -2.42 8.65
CA VAL A 54 2.68 -2.62 7.50
C VAL A 54 3.08 -1.27 6.91
N THR A 55 4.39 -1.09 6.68
CA THR A 55 4.92 0.03 5.91
C THR A 55 5.09 -0.40 4.46
N ILE A 56 4.10 -0.08 3.62
CA ILE A 56 4.07 -0.47 2.21
C ILE A 56 4.78 0.59 1.36
N CYS A 57 5.83 0.19 0.66
CA CYS A 57 6.55 1.03 -0.29
C CYS A 57 6.20 0.62 -1.72
N THR A 58 5.64 1.55 -2.52
CA THR A 58 5.24 1.31 -3.92
C THR A 58 5.94 2.28 -4.87
N GLY A 59 6.57 1.76 -5.92
CA GLY A 59 7.23 2.59 -6.93
C GLY A 59 8.14 1.82 -7.87
N TYR A 60 9.20 2.49 -8.33
CA TYR A 60 10.06 1.95 -9.39
C TYR A 60 11.49 1.67 -8.95
N ARG A 61 12.04 2.45 -8.01
CA ARG A 61 13.50 2.49 -7.79
C ARG A 61 13.89 2.54 -6.33
N GLY A 62 14.86 1.71 -5.94
CA GLY A 62 15.46 1.76 -4.60
C GLY A 62 14.49 1.43 -3.48
N ILE A 63 13.40 0.73 -3.79
CA ILE A 63 12.32 0.41 -2.86
C ILE A 63 12.86 -0.53 -1.77
N PRO A 64 12.72 -0.18 -0.48
CA PRO A 64 13.13 -1.05 0.61
C PRO A 64 12.07 -2.10 0.94
N GLY A 65 12.48 -3.16 1.64
CA GLY A 65 11.56 -4.16 2.20
C GLY A 65 11.42 -5.44 1.36
N ALA A 66 10.89 -6.48 1.99
CA ALA A 66 10.57 -7.73 1.32
C ALA A 66 9.36 -7.55 0.38
N ARG A 67 9.31 -8.31 -0.72
CA ARG A 67 8.19 -8.27 -1.65
C ARG A 67 6.90 -8.66 -0.93
N LEU A 68 5.83 -7.93 -1.18
CA LEU A 68 4.49 -8.27 -0.69
C LEU A 68 4.00 -9.58 -1.31
N GLU A 69 3.32 -10.38 -0.51
CA GLU A 69 2.65 -11.61 -0.92
C GLU A 69 1.20 -11.31 -1.32
N GLY A 70 0.67 -12.06 -2.30
CA GLY A 70 -0.73 -11.94 -2.71
C GLY A 70 -1.08 -10.71 -3.58
N VAL A 71 -0.11 -9.88 -3.97
CA VAL A 71 -0.33 -8.61 -4.70
C VAL A 71 -1.34 -8.74 -5.85
N LYS A 72 -1.11 -9.67 -6.78
CA LYS A 72 -1.99 -9.85 -7.95
C LYS A 72 -3.41 -10.26 -7.56
N GLU A 73 -3.55 -11.17 -6.61
CA GLU A 73 -4.84 -11.71 -6.19
C GLU A 73 -5.70 -10.64 -5.50
N PHE A 74 -5.11 -9.95 -4.52
CA PHE A 74 -5.80 -8.93 -3.75
C PHE A 74 -6.11 -7.69 -4.59
N GLU A 75 -5.21 -7.29 -5.49
CA GLU A 75 -5.48 -6.19 -6.42
C GLU A 75 -6.62 -6.55 -7.39
N GLU A 76 -6.69 -7.79 -7.89
CA GLU A 76 -7.80 -8.21 -8.76
C GLU A 76 -9.14 -8.24 -8.01
N LYS A 77 -9.15 -8.69 -6.75
CA LYS A 77 -10.34 -8.63 -5.88
C LYS A 77 -10.79 -7.19 -5.66
N ALA A 78 -9.87 -6.29 -5.31
CA ALA A 78 -10.17 -4.87 -5.14
C ALA A 78 -10.70 -4.23 -6.44
N ARG A 79 -10.10 -4.57 -7.59
CA ARG A 79 -10.57 -4.11 -8.90
C ARG A 79 -12.00 -4.53 -9.18
N LYS A 80 -12.39 -5.76 -8.84
CA LYS A 80 -13.77 -6.26 -9.02
C LYS A 80 -14.77 -5.47 -8.18
N ILE A 81 -14.43 -5.16 -6.93
CA ILE A 81 -15.24 -4.32 -6.04
C ILE A 81 -15.48 -2.94 -6.67
N TRP A 82 -14.42 -2.29 -7.14
CA TRP A 82 -14.51 -0.96 -7.73
C TRP A 82 -15.09 -0.90 -9.14
N ALA A 83 -15.12 -2.03 -9.86
CA ALA A 83 -15.72 -2.13 -11.18
C ALA A 83 -17.24 -2.36 -11.13
N ASP A 84 -17.80 -2.72 -9.98
CA ASP A 84 -19.23 -2.88 -9.79
C ASP A 84 -19.92 -1.54 -9.50
N TYR A 85 -20.30 -0.84 -10.56
CA TYR A 85 -21.00 0.44 -10.47
C TYR A 85 -22.44 0.36 -9.91
N SER A 86 -22.98 -0.85 -9.69
CA SER A 86 -24.28 -1.02 -9.04
C SER A 86 -24.20 -0.95 -7.52
N THR A 87 -23.03 -1.21 -6.95
CA THR A 87 -22.79 -1.15 -5.52
C THR A 87 -22.49 0.29 -5.06
N PRO A 88 -23.13 0.78 -3.99
CA PRO A 88 -22.85 2.12 -3.46
C PRO A 88 -21.38 2.31 -3.10
N TYR A 89 -20.87 3.53 -3.32
CA TYR A 89 -19.47 3.89 -3.07
C TYR A 89 -18.99 3.52 -1.65
N GLU A 90 -19.80 3.82 -0.62
CA GLU A 90 -19.45 3.48 0.77
C GLU A 90 -19.35 1.97 1.03
N THR A 91 -20.15 1.17 0.33
CA THR A 91 -20.07 -0.29 0.39
C THR A 91 -18.79 -0.77 -0.29
N GLN A 92 -18.47 -0.27 -1.49
CA GLN A 92 -17.20 -0.60 -2.18
C GLN A 92 -15.99 -0.23 -1.32
N ARG A 93 -16.03 0.93 -0.69
CA ARG A 93 -15.01 1.42 0.22
C ARG A 93 -14.82 0.47 1.41
N ALA A 94 -15.90 0.09 2.08
CA ALA A 94 -15.86 -0.81 3.24
C ALA A 94 -15.38 -2.23 2.88
N GLU A 95 -15.81 -2.77 1.74
CA GLU A 95 -15.37 -4.07 1.22
C GLU A 95 -13.87 -4.06 0.90
N THR A 96 -13.39 -3.01 0.22
CA THR A 96 -11.97 -2.83 -0.08
C THR A 96 -11.14 -2.70 1.21
N GLU A 97 -11.68 -2.04 2.23
CA GLU A 97 -11.00 -1.87 3.51
C GLU A 97 -10.81 -3.21 4.25
N LYS A 98 -11.84 -4.08 4.23
CA LYS A 98 -11.73 -5.45 4.78
C LYS A 98 -10.65 -6.24 4.05
N LEU A 99 -10.63 -6.15 2.73
CA LEU A 99 -9.65 -6.81 1.89
C LEU A 99 -8.21 -6.30 2.16
N LEU A 100 -8.03 -5.00 2.35
CA LEU A 100 -6.74 -4.41 2.71
C LEU A 100 -6.25 -4.88 4.09
N LYS A 101 -7.15 -5.02 5.08
CA LYS A 101 -6.82 -5.59 6.38
C LYS A 101 -6.29 -7.02 6.25
N GLU A 102 -7.01 -7.88 5.52
CA GLU A 102 -6.57 -9.26 5.25
C GLU A 102 -5.21 -9.31 4.55
N PHE A 103 -5.01 -8.46 3.55
CA PHE A 103 -3.73 -8.32 2.85
C PHE A 103 -2.59 -7.93 3.79
N CYS A 104 -2.83 -6.98 4.69
CA CYS A 104 -1.84 -6.55 5.67
C CYS A 104 -1.54 -7.68 6.68
N LYS A 105 -2.56 -8.41 7.14
CA LYS A 105 -2.38 -9.57 8.03
C LYS A 105 -1.50 -10.66 7.38
N LEU A 106 -1.74 -10.97 6.10
CA LEU A 106 -0.90 -11.90 5.33
C LEU A 106 0.57 -11.45 5.30
N ASN A 107 0.81 -10.14 5.26
CA ASN A 107 2.14 -9.54 5.18
C ASN A 107 2.73 -9.16 6.56
N GLY A 108 2.23 -9.75 7.65
CA GLY A 108 2.75 -9.58 9.01
C GLY A 108 2.27 -8.31 9.74
N GLY A 109 1.18 -7.71 9.26
CA GLY A 109 0.48 -6.63 9.94
C GLY A 109 -0.26 -7.10 11.19
N VAL A 110 -0.42 -6.19 12.15
CA VAL A 110 -1.17 -6.44 13.39
C VAL A 110 -2.51 -5.72 13.27
N ILE A 111 -3.60 -6.48 13.30
CA ILE A 111 -4.96 -5.93 13.37
C ILE A 111 -5.38 -6.01 14.83
N TYR A 112 -5.55 -4.86 15.47
CA TYR A 112 -6.25 -4.79 16.74
C TYR A 112 -7.75 -4.71 16.42
N GLU A 113 -8.51 -5.70 16.90
CA GLU A 113 -9.98 -5.75 16.80
C GLU A 113 -10.65 -4.81 17.80
#